data_AF-A0A7X7H557-F1
#
_entry.id   AF-A0A7X7H557-F1
#
_cell.length_a   1.000
_cell.length_b   1.000
_cell.length_c   1.000
_cell.angle_alpha   90.00
_cell.angle_beta   90.00
_cell.angle_gamma   90.00
#
_symmetry.space_group_name_H-M   'P 1'
#
loop_
_entity.id
_entity.type
_entity.pdbx_description
1 polymer ?
#
loop_
_entity_poly.entity_id
_entity_poly.type
_entity_poly.pdbx_seq_one_letter_code
_entity_poly.pdbx_strand_id
1 'polypeptide(L)'
;MMPENRISKQPVIDRFEGGRGKPTSGVIDYELGGIALNDPSKGLDYQIWRSRKIQDRILLDNPNISEPIIILDLPNVTEFSFTFDQNMRVTIAYVQNGTSYIKWYDTQAGEMVTTTIGKVKTPRVSLDDKRTIARVDSDVILAYVKSDNKIYYRYQRDRYGVEYKLSDIDASAGLVKIGMMNNYRFGFMIRGA
;
A
#
# COMPACT_ATOMS: atom_id res chain seq x y z
N MET A 1 -14.30 -1.15 0.45
CA MET A 1 -14.12 -2.38 -0.37
C MET A 1 -14.32 -2.10 -1.87
N MET A 2 -13.59 -2.77 -2.77
CA MET A 2 -13.84 -2.64 -4.22
C MET A 2 -15.15 -3.36 -4.63
N PRO A 3 -16.05 -2.70 -5.37
CA PRO A 3 -17.29 -3.34 -5.82
C PRO A 3 -17.02 -4.56 -6.72
N GLU A 4 -17.66 -5.68 -6.42
CA GLU A 4 -17.63 -6.93 -7.23
C GLU A 4 -16.23 -7.48 -7.52
N ASN A 5 -15.20 -7.07 -6.78
CA ASN A 5 -13.84 -7.61 -6.91
C ASN A 5 -13.23 -7.51 -8.33
N ARG A 6 -13.67 -6.53 -9.13
CA ARG A 6 -13.29 -6.38 -10.55
C ARG A 6 -12.82 -4.97 -10.92
N ILE A 7 -11.98 -4.85 -11.94
CA ILE A 7 -11.68 -3.57 -12.59
C ILE A 7 -12.85 -3.10 -13.47
N SER A 8 -12.88 -1.78 -13.73
CA SER A 8 -13.80 -1.21 -14.72
C SER A 8 -13.52 -1.78 -16.11
N LYS A 9 -14.58 -2.04 -16.88
CA LYS A 9 -14.48 -2.52 -18.28
C LYS A 9 -13.79 -1.52 -19.21
N GLN A 10 -13.87 -0.23 -18.88
CA GLN A 10 -13.20 0.85 -19.58
C GLN A 10 -12.19 1.49 -18.63
N PRO A 11 -10.99 1.86 -19.10
CA PRO A 11 -10.03 2.59 -18.27
C PRO A 11 -10.64 3.89 -17.76
N VAL A 12 -10.65 4.06 -16.44
CA VAL A 12 -10.99 5.35 -15.83
C VAL A 12 -9.68 6.01 -15.42
N ILE A 13 -9.30 7.05 -16.16
CA ILE A 13 -8.03 7.75 -15.95
C ILE A 13 -8.29 8.99 -15.11
N ASP A 14 -7.64 9.06 -13.96
CA ASP A 14 -7.58 10.25 -13.12
C ASP A 14 -6.27 10.26 -12.31
N ARG A 15 -5.98 11.38 -11.65
CA ARG A 15 -4.82 11.53 -10.78
C ARG A 15 -5.08 10.86 -9.44
N PHE A 16 -4.04 10.23 -8.90
CA PHE A 16 -4.03 9.75 -7.52
C PHE A 16 -4.07 10.91 -6.53
N GLU A 17 -4.78 10.71 -5.43
CA GLU A 17 -4.99 11.72 -4.40
C GLU A 17 -3.74 11.96 -3.54
N GLY A 18 -3.52 13.22 -3.15
CA GLY A 18 -2.54 13.62 -2.14
C GLY A 18 -1.14 13.03 -2.32
N GLY A 19 -0.66 12.33 -1.29
CA GLY A 19 0.66 11.67 -1.29
C GLY A 19 0.83 10.67 -2.45
N ARG A 20 -0.22 9.91 -2.78
CA ARG A 20 -0.19 8.92 -3.87
C ARG A 20 0.00 9.55 -5.25
N GLY A 21 -0.34 10.82 -5.40
CA GLY A 21 -0.06 11.61 -6.60
C GLY A 21 1.44 11.84 -6.86
N LYS A 22 2.31 11.73 -5.84
CA LYS A 22 3.74 12.00 -5.98
C LYS A 22 4.50 10.91 -6.75
N PRO A 23 5.66 11.24 -7.36
CA PRO A 23 6.55 10.23 -7.94
C PRO A 23 7.05 9.23 -6.89
N THR A 24 7.09 7.96 -7.24
CA THR A 24 7.56 6.85 -6.39
C THR A 24 8.63 6.04 -7.14
N SER A 25 9.44 5.30 -6.40
CA SER A 25 10.39 4.30 -6.91
C SER A 25 10.42 3.11 -5.95
N GLY A 26 11.22 2.08 -6.22
CA GLY A 26 11.35 0.95 -5.30
C GLY A 26 11.85 1.35 -3.89
N VAL A 27 12.47 2.51 -3.74
CA VAL A 27 13.08 2.97 -2.49
C VAL A 27 12.43 4.22 -1.89
N ILE A 28 11.33 4.72 -2.47
CA ILE A 28 10.60 5.89 -1.98
C ILE A 28 9.12 5.80 -2.30
N ASP A 29 8.26 6.05 -1.32
CA ASP A 29 6.81 6.08 -1.47
C ASP A 29 6.19 7.22 -0.64
N TYR A 30 4.96 7.59 -0.96
CA TYR A 30 4.23 8.69 -0.33
C TYR A 30 2.77 8.31 -0.11
N GLU A 31 2.19 8.78 1.00
CA GLU A 31 0.81 8.47 1.37
C GLU A 31 0.19 9.63 2.18
N LEU A 32 -1.12 9.81 2.07
CA LEU A 32 -1.88 10.65 3.00
C LEU A 32 -2.06 9.93 4.35
N GLY A 33 -1.78 10.64 5.43
CA GLY A 33 -2.01 10.14 6.78
C GLY A 33 -2.43 11.26 7.73
N GLY A 34 -2.77 10.85 8.93
CA GLY A 34 -3.11 11.69 10.07
C GLY A 34 -1.92 12.42 10.68
N ILE A 35 -2.19 13.05 11.82
CA ILE A 35 -1.28 13.97 12.51
C ILE A 35 -0.03 13.26 13.05
N ALA A 36 -0.18 12.03 13.57
CA ALA A 36 0.91 11.21 14.09
C ALA A 36 0.61 9.71 13.93
N LEU A 37 1.62 8.87 14.15
CA LEU A 37 1.42 7.42 14.21
C LEU A 37 0.51 7.07 15.39
N ASN A 38 -0.39 6.12 15.19
CA ASN A 38 -1.41 5.71 16.16
C ASN A 38 -2.41 6.82 16.55
N ASP A 39 -2.42 7.95 15.84
CA ASP A 39 -3.30 9.09 16.13
C ASP A 39 -4.10 9.51 14.87
N PRO A 40 -5.34 8.99 14.72
CA PRO A 40 -6.24 9.39 13.64
C PRO A 40 -7.10 10.63 13.99
N SER A 41 -6.81 11.37 15.06
CA SER A 41 -7.69 12.44 15.59
C SER A 41 -7.97 13.60 14.64
N LYS A 42 -7.14 13.77 13.60
CA LYS A 42 -7.30 14.79 12.55
C LYS A 42 -7.77 14.22 11.21
N GLY A 43 -8.22 12.96 11.18
CA GLY A 43 -8.48 12.25 9.94
C GLY A 43 -7.21 11.69 9.31
N LEU A 44 -7.35 10.95 8.22
CA LEU A 44 -6.24 10.32 7.49
C LEU A 44 -5.82 11.12 6.24
N ASP A 45 -6.52 12.19 5.92
CA ASP A 45 -6.26 13.14 4.83
C ASP A 45 -5.56 14.42 5.31
N TYR A 46 -4.95 14.39 6.51
CA TYR A 46 -4.38 15.56 7.16
C TYR A 46 -3.06 16.04 6.55
N GLN A 47 -2.11 15.14 6.32
CA GLN A 47 -0.78 15.50 5.83
C GLN A 47 -0.15 14.39 4.97
N ILE A 48 0.85 14.77 4.18
CA ILE A 48 1.61 13.81 3.38
C ILE A 48 2.75 13.24 4.23
N TRP A 49 2.80 11.92 4.29
CA TRP A 49 3.91 11.15 4.82
C TRP A 49 4.77 10.63 3.67
N ARG A 50 6.08 10.55 3.92
CA ARG A 50 7.08 10.01 3.01
C ARG A 50 7.77 8.84 3.69
N SER A 51 7.91 7.75 2.96
CA SER A 51 8.80 6.66 3.35
C SER A 51 9.95 6.54 2.37
N ARG A 52 11.17 6.31 2.87
CA ARG A 52 12.39 6.20 2.07
C ARG A 52 13.37 5.19 2.66
N LYS A 53 14.07 4.47 1.80
CA LYS A 53 15.16 3.58 2.21
C LYS A 53 16.48 4.35 2.32
N ILE A 54 17.18 4.19 3.44
CA ILE A 54 18.59 4.58 3.63
C ILE A 54 19.34 3.36 4.12
N GLN A 55 20.32 2.88 3.36
CA GLN A 55 21.00 1.61 3.63
C GLN A 55 19.97 0.49 3.82
N ASP A 56 19.93 -0.16 4.98
CA ASP A 56 19.01 -1.25 5.31
C ASP A 56 17.76 -0.79 6.10
N ARG A 57 17.65 0.52 6.35
CA ARG A 57 16.53 1.11 7.07
C ARG A 57 15.51 1.69 6.12
N ILE A 58 14.24 1.41 6.38
CA ILE A 58 13.11 2.12 5.80
C ILE A 58 12.61 3.10 6.86
N LEU A 59 12.70 4.38 6.52
CA LEU A 59 12.38 5.48 7.39
C LEU A 59 11.09 6.12 6.93
N LEU A 60 10.29 6.55 7.90
CA LEU A 60 9.05 7.28 7.71
C LEU A 60 9.21 8.69 8.28
N ASP A 61 8.93 9.71 7.48
CA ASP A 61 8.98 11.10 7.90
C ASP A 61 7.80 11.91 7.32
N ASN A 62 7.55 13.07 7.90
CA ASN A 62 6.59 14.08 7.44
C ASN A 62 7.12 15.47 7.87
N PRO A 63 6.58 16.58 7.34
CA PRO A 63 7.10 17.93 7.63
C PRO A 63 7.11 18.35 9.11
N ASN A 64 6.32 17.68 9.97
CA ASN A 64 6.13 18.02 11.37
C ASN A 64 6.92 17.13 12.35
N ILE A 65 7.69 16.14 11.88
CA ILE A 65 8.55 15.31 12.72
C ILE A 65 10.03 15.66 12.53
N SER A 66 10.71 15.92 13.65
CA SER A 66 12.13 16.31 13.67
C SER A 66 13.07 15.15 13.35
N GLU A 67 12.70 13.93 13.74
CA GLU A 67 13.49 12.72 13.53
C GLU A 67 12.69 11.66 12.77
N PRO A 68 13.22 11.10 11.66
CA PRO A 68 12.55 10.02 10.93
C PRO A 68 12.38 8.75 11.78
N ILE A 69 11.23 8.10 11.62
CA ILE A 69 10.84 6.90 12.36
C ILE A 69 11.28 5.67 11.56
N ILE A 70 12.03 4.75 12.17
CA ILE A 70 12.39 3.48 11.52
C ILE A 70 11.17 2.55 11.56
N ILE A 71 10.62 2.20 10.39
CA ILE A 71 9.48 1.28 10.27
C ILE A 71 9.91 -0.14 9.88
N LEU A 72 11.10 -0.27 9.30
CA LEU A 72 11.74 -1.53 8.98
C LEU A 72 13.27 -1.36 9.03
N ASP A 73 13.98 -2.30 9.64
CA ASP A 73 15.45 -2.37 9.63
C ASP A 73 15.83 -3.80 9.22
N LEU A 74 16.00 -3.99 7.90
CA LEU A 74 16.20 -5.31 7.30
C LEU A 74 17.17 -5.20 6.11
N PRO A 75 18.19 -6.07 6.05
CA PRO A 75 19.11 -6.07 4.92
C PRO A 75 18.42 -6.55 3.65
N ASN A 76 18.96 -6.13 2.50
CA ASN A 76 18.58 -6.61 1.16
C ASN A 76 17.09 -6.40 0.81
N VAL A 77 16.45 -5.38 1.37
CA VAL A 77 15.14 -4.93 0.86
C VAL A 77 15.36 -4.18 -0.46
N THR A 78 14.75 -4.67 -1.53
CA THR A 78 14.93 -4.12 -2.89
C THR A 78 13.79 -3.18 -3.28
N GLU A 79 12.62 -3.38 -2.71
CA GLU A 79 11.43 -2.60 -3.01
C GLU A 79 10.46 -2.57 -1.83
N PHE A 80 9.72 -1.48 -1.66
CA PHE A 80 8.60 -1.41 -0.73
C PHE A 80 7.48 -0.47 -1.19
N SER A 81 6.33 -0.60 -0.55
CA SER A 81 5.22 0.36 -0.56
C SER A 81 4.58 0.35 0.82
N PHE A 82 4.13 1.50 1.31
CA PHE A 82 3.52 1.60 2.64
C PHE A 82 2.19 2.34 2.58
N THR A 83 1.32 2.09 3.55
CA THR A 83 0.11 2.88 3.82
C THR A 83 -0.16 2.89 5.32
N PHE A 84 -1.25 3.53 5.73
CA PHE A 84 -1.75 3.48 7.10
C PHE A 84 -3.10 2.76 7.13
N ASP A 85 -3.37 2.03 8.21
CA ASP A 85 -4.74 1.62 8.51
C ASP A 85 -5.54 2.76 9.17
N GLN A 86 -6.83 2.53 9.44
CA GLN A 86 -7.75 3.50 10.03
C GLN A 86 -7.33 4.05 11.41
N ASN A 87 -6.38 3.41 12.08
CA ASN A 87 -5.86 3.85 13.37
C ASN A 87 -4.47 4.46 13.25
N MET A 88 -4.05 4.86 12.04
CA MET A 88 -2.73 5.42 11.78
C MET A 88 -1.57 4.46 12.11
N ARG A 89 -1.80 3.15 11.99
CA ARG A 89 -0.74 2.13 12.09
C ARG A 89 -0.17 1.84 10.72
N VAL A 90 1.16 1.77 10.64
CA VAL A 90 1.87 1.55 9.38
C VAL A 90 1.62 0.12 8.89
N THR A 91 1.17 -0.01 7.65
CA THR A 91 1.21 -1.26 6.90
C THR A 91 2.23 -1.11 5.77
N ILE A 92 3.17 -2.05 5.67
CA ILE A 92 4.24 -2.01 4.66
C ILE A 92 4.35 -3.35 3.93
N ALA A 93 4.28 -3.31 2.62
CA ALA A 93 4.66 -4.44 1.77
C ALA A 93 6.06 -4.20 1.22
N TYR A 94 6.88 -5.25 1.21
CA TYR A 94 8.28 -5.14 0.83
C TYR A 94 8.82 -6.43 0.21
N VAL A 95 9.89 -6.31 -0.57
CA VAL A 95 10.61 -7.44 -1.17
C VAL A 95 11.97 -7.54 -0.51
N GLN A 96 12.25 -8.66 0.14
CA GLN A 96 13.53 -8.98 0.76
C GLN A 96 14.07 -10.29 0.19
N ASN A 97 15.30 -10.28 -0.32
CA ASN A 97 15.94 -11.46 -0.93
C ASN A 97 15.03 -12.15 -1.98
N GLY A 98 14.33 -11.35 -2.79
CA GLY A 98 13.41 -11.84 -3.84
C GLY A 98 12.09 -12.43 -3.35
N THR A 99 11.80 -12.37 -2.04
CA THR A 99 10.52 -12.80 -1.45
C THR A 99 9.74 -11.59 -0.95
N SER A 100 8.45 -11.55 -1.24
CA SER A 100 7.57 -10.47 -0.82
C SER A 100 6.89 -10.79 0.51
N TYR A 101 6.77 -9.77 1.34
CA TYR A 101 6.16 -9.80 2.67
C TYR A 101 5.22 -8.61 2.83
N ILE A 102 4.30 -8.72 3.78
CA ILE A 102 3.52 -7.60 4.29
C ILE A 102 3.59 -7.60 5.81
N LYS A 103 3.93 -6.45 6.40
CA LYS A 103 3.89 -6.21 7.85
C LYS A 103 2.71 -5.30 8.15
N TRP A 104 1.79 -5.75 9.01
CA TRP A 104 0.50 -5.12 9.27
C TRP A 104 0.00 -5.45 10.69
N TYR A 105 -0.99 -4.72 11.18
CA TYR A 105 -1.58 -4.98 12.51
C TYR A 105 -2.71 -5.99 12.42
N ASP A 106 -2.56 -7.15 13.06
CA ASP A 106 -3.62 -8.15 13.17
C ASP A 106 -4.44 -7.90 14.44
N THR A 107 -5.71 -7.55 14.27
CA THR A 107 -6.62 -7.29 15.39
C THR A 107 -6.97 -8.53 16.19
N GLN A 108 -6.81 -9.74 15.62
CA GLN A 108 -7.00 -10.99 16.35
C GLN A 108 -5.81 -11.30 17.25
N ALA A 109 -4.59 -11.06 16.78
CA ALA A 109 -3.37 -11.23 17.58
C ALA A 109 -3.11 -10.05 18.52
N GLY A 110 -3.65 -8.87 18.21
CA GLY A 110 -3.44 -7.64 18.98
C GLY A 110 -2.06 -7.00 18.74
N GLU A 111 -1.36 -7.39 17.68
CA GLU A 111 0.03 -6.99 17.45
C GLU A 111 0.37 -6.81 15.95
N MET A 112 1.56 -6.26 15.68
CA MET A 112 2.12 -6.20 14.34
C MET A 112 2.66 -7.57 13.94
N VAL A 113 2.14 -8.12 12.85
CA VAL A 113 2.57 -9.42 12.30
C VAL A 113 3.18 -9.23 10.91
N THR A 114 4.01 -10.20 10.51
CA THR A 114 4.57 -10.26 9.15
C THR A 114 4.02 -11.50 8.44
N THR A 115 3.37 -11.29 7.30
CA THR A 115 2.83 -12.37 6.46
C THR A 115 3.70 -12.52 5.21
N THR A 116 4.14 -13.75 4.93
CA THR A 116 4.85 -14.08 3.70
C THR A 116 3.86 -14.19 2.53
N ILE A 117 4.12 -13.43 1.46
CA ILE A 117 3.32 -13.44 0.23
C ILE A 117 3.94 -14.39 -0.82
N GLY A 118 5.26 -14.55 -0.77
CA GLY A 118 6.02 -15.39 -1.69
C GLY A 118 6.67 -14.59 -2.81
N LYS A 119 7.05 -15.27 -3.91
CA LYS A 119 7.73 -14.63 -5.05
C LYS A 119 6.72 -13.94 -5.97
N VAL A 120 6.50 -12.64 -5.75
CA VAL A 120 5.61 -11.80 -6.57
C VAL A 120 6.31 -10.50 -6.97
N LYS A 121 5.92 -9.93 -8.10
CA LYS A 121 6.45 -8.66 -8.60
C LYS A 121 5.63 -7.49 -8.05
N THR A 122 6.32 -6.39 -7.75
CA THR A 122 5.75 -5.08 -7.45
C THR A 122 4.61 -5.08 -6.42
N PRO A 123 4.82 -5.55 -5.17
CA PRO A 123 3.80 -5.47 -4.15
C PRO A 123 3.51 -4.00 -3.78
N ARG A 124 2.25 -3.58 -3.89
CA ARG A 124 1.77 -2.24 -3.54
C ARG A 124 0.66 -2.35 -2.51
N VAL A 125 0.64 -1.41 -1.57
CA VAL A 125 -0.41 -1.34 -0.54
C VAL A 125 -1.04 0.04 -0.50
N SER A 126 -2.34 0.10 -0.24
CA SER A 126 -3.04 1.36 0.03
C SER A 126 -4.36 1.09 0.77
N LEU A 127 -4.69 1.95 1.72
CA LEU A 127 -6.04 2.01 2.30
C LEU A 127 -7.02 2.51 1.25
N ASP A 128 -8.09 1.75 1.04
CA ASP A 128 -9.03 1.96 -0.05
C ASP A 128 -9.87 3.23 0.09
N ASP A 129 -10.34 3.55 1.30
CA ASP A 129 -11.06 4.79 1.60
C ASP A 129 -10.58 5.38 2.93
N LYS A 130 -10.01 6.59 2.85
CA LYS A 130 -9.45 7.32 4.00
C LYS A 130 -10.47 8.18 4.73
N ARG A 131 -11.68 8.33 4.18
CA ARG A 131 -12.70 9.22 4.74
C ARG A 131 -13.28 8.63 6.01
N THR A 132 -13.55 9.48 7.00
CA THR A 132 -14.09 9.06 8.29
C THR A 132 -15.40 8.28 8.17
N ILE A 133 -16.24 8.62 7.18
CA ILE A 133 -17.51 7.94 6.89
C ILE A 133 -17.35 6.48 6.46
N ALA A 134 -16.19 6.10 5.92
CA ALA A 134 -15.92 4.78 5.38
C ALA A 134 -15.12 3.88 6.35
N ARG A 135 -14.86 4.34 7.58
CA ARG A 135 -13.96 3.69 8.55
C ARG A 135 -14.30 2.22 8.83
N VAL A 136 -15.57 1.86 8.83
CA VAL A 136 -16.03 0.48 9.11
C VAL A 136 -15.82 -0.45 7.92
N ASP A 137 -15.85 0.08 6.70
CA ASP A 137 -15.83 -0.69 5.45
C ASP A 137 -14.52 -0.60 4.66
N SER A 138 -13.54 0.09 5.23
CA SER A 138 -12.23 0.30 4.62
C SER A 138 -11.28 -0.86 4.90
N ASP A 139 -10.44 -1.17 3.94
CA ASP A 139 -9.37 -2.16 4.06
C ASP A 139 -8.08 -1.61 3.49
N VAL A 140 -6.97 -1.99 4.13
CA VAL A 140 -5.70 -1.97 3.43
C VAL A 140 -5.72 -3.07 2.37
N ILE A 141 -5.58 -2.67 1.13
CA ILE A 141 -5.48 -3.56 -0.03
C ILE A 141 -4.00 -3.78 -0.32
N LEU A 142 -3.60 -5.04 -0.45
CA LEU A 142 -2.33 -5.46 -1.03
C LEU A 142 -2.59 -5.91 -2.47
N ALA A 143 -1.85 -5.39 -3.45
CA ALA A 143 -1.87 -5.87 -4.83
C ALA A 143 -0.46 -6.18 -5.34
N TYR A 144 -0.34 -7.17 -6.22
CA TYR A 144 0.93 -7.61 -6.80
C TYR A 144 0.69 -8.37 -8.10
N VAL A 145 1.79 -8.65 -8.81
CA VAL A 145 1.78 -9.43 -10.05
C VAL A 145 2.45 -10.78 -9.82
N LYS A 146 1.79 -11.87 -10.24
CA LYS A 146 2.36 -13.23 -10.16
C LYS A 146 3.08 -13.60 -11.46
N SER A 147 3.77 -14.74 -11.45
CA SER A 147 4.53 -15.27 -12.59
C SER A 147 3.67 -15.60 -13.82
N ASP A 148 2.37 -15.71 -13.64
CA ASP A 148 1.38 -15.97 -14.71
C ASP A 148 0.86 -14.68 -15.38
N ASN A 149 1.53 -13.54 -15.13
CA ASN A 149 1.26 -12.21 -15.68
C ASN A 149 -0.16 -11.71 -15.41
N LYS A 150 -0.64 -11.94 -14.18
CA LYS A 150 -1.91 -11.41 -13.71
C LYS A 150 -1.73 -10.60 -12.44
N ILE A 151 -2.55 -9.57 -12.30
CA ILE A 151 -2.67 -8.82 -11.05
C ILE A 151 -3.57 -9.60 -10.12
N TYR A 152 -3.07 -9.80 -8.90
CA TYR A 152 -3.83 -10.31 -7.78
C TYR A 152 -3.85 -9.28 -6.67
N TYR A 153 -4.84 -9.38 -5.80
CA TYR A 153 -4.91 -8.58 -4.58
C TYR A 153 -5.50 -9.37 -3.43
N ARG A 154 -5.26 -8.87 -2.22
CA ARG A 154 -5.72 -9.42 -0.94
C ARG A 154 -6.18 -8.30 -0.04
N TYR A 155 -7.19 -8.57 0.80
CA TYR A 155 -7.71 -7.60 1.77
C TYR A 155 -7.20 -7.84 3.18
N GLN A 156 -7.14 -6.76 3.96
CA GLN A 156 -6.90 -6.81 5.39
C GLN A 156 -7.99 -7.58 6.16
N ARG A 157 -9.29 -7.43 5.82
CA ARG A 157 -10.39 -8.18 6.47
C ARG A 157 -10.24 -9.70 6.40
N ASP A 158 -9.64 -10.20 5.32
CA ASP A 158 -9.38 -11.63 5.12
C ASP A 158 -8.02 -12.04 5.70
N ARG A 159 -7.39 -11.16 6.49
CA ARG A 159 -6.02 -11.29 7.03
C ARG A 159 -5.00 -11.63 5.93
N TYR A 160 -5.24 -11.14 4.72
CA TYR A 160 -4.47 -11.46 3.51
C TYR A 160 -4.37 -12.98 3.21
N GLY A 161 -5.31 -13.78 3.69
CA GLY A 161 -5.38 -15.22 3.45
C GLY A 161 -6.06 -15.61 2.15
N VAL A 162 -6.94 -14.76 1.63
CA VAL A 162 -7.65 -14.97 0.36
C VAL A 162 -7.02 -14.13 -0.75
N GLU A 163 -6.80 -14.76 -1.90
CA GLU A 163 -6.20 -14.15 -3.08
C GLU A 163 -7.24 -14.02 -4.20
N TYR A 164 -7.43 -12.80 -4.69
CA TYR A 164 -8.39 -12.47 -5.74
C TYR A 164 -7.67 -12.09 -7.03
N LYS A 165 -8.07 -12.66 -8.17
CA LYS A 165 -7.58 -12.25 -9.49
C LYS A 165 -8.29 -10.96 -9.92
N LEU A 166 -7.54 -9.99 -10.41
CA LEU A 166 -8.07 -8.71 -10.89
C LEU A 166 -8.12 -8.60 -12.41
N SER A 167 -6.98 -8.80 -13.07
CA SER A 167 -6.83 -8.65 -14.52
C SER A 167 -5.56 -9.35 -15.00
N ASP A 168 -5.54 -9.67 -16.29
CA ASP A 168 -4.30 -10.05 -16.98
C ASP A 168 -3.52 -8.78 -17.36
N ILE A 169 -2.19 -8.88 -17.46
CA ILE A 169 -1.28 -7.80 -17.88
C ILE A 169 -0.15 -8.36 -18.76
N ASP A 170 0.57 -7.47 -19.45
CA ASP A 170 1.76 -7.86 -20.20
C ASP A 170 2.86 -8.41 -19.28
N ALA A 171 3.67 -9.33 -19.80
CA ALA A 171 4.68 -10.04 -19.00
C ALA A 171 5.78 -9.13 -18.43
N SER A 172 6.06 -8.03 -19.12
CA SER A 172 7.00 -6.99 -18.71
C SER A 172 6.37 -5.96 -17.78
N ALA A 173 5.05 -5.94 -17.64
CA ALA A 173 4.33 -4.96 -16.86
C ALA A 173 4.39 -5.26 -15.35
N GLY A 174 4.20 -4.20 -14.56
CA GLY A 174 4.21 -4.26 -13.11
C GLY A 174 3.44 -3.10 -12.50
N LEU A 175 3.10 -3.20 -11.22
CA LEU A 175 2.41 -2.14 -10.50
C LEU A 175 3.39 -1.01 -10.14
N VAL A 176 3.03 0.21 -10.52
CA VAL A 176 3.74 1.43 -10.08
C VAL A 176 3.16 1.90 -8.75
N LYS A 177 1.83 2.01 -8.66
CA LYS A 177 1.12 2.49 -7.47
C LYS A 177 -0.33 2.01 -7.49
N ILE A 178 -0.93 1.95 -6.30
CA ILE A 178 -2.36 1.74 -6.11
C ILE A 178 -2.88 2.75 -5.09
N GLY A 179 -4.18 3.01 -5.09
CA GLY A 179 -4.80 3.92 -4.13
C GLY A 179 -5.97 4.71 -4.70
N MET A 180 -6.54 5.58 -3.86
CA MET A 180 -7.64 6.44 -4.25
C MET A 180 -7.21 7.48 -5.29
N MET A 181 -8.04 7.67 -6.31
CA MET A 181 -7.96 8.75 -7.29
C MET A 181 -8.93 9.88 -6.94
N ASN A 182 -8.73 11.07 -7.51
CA ASN A 182 -9.54 12.27 -7.22
C ASN A 182 -11.05 12.10 -7.52
N ASN A 183 -11.42 11.16 -8.40
CA ASN A 183 -12.80 10.77 -8.69
C ASN A 183 -13.38 9.72 -7.72
N TYR A 184 -12.74 9.48 -6.57
CA TYR A 184 -13.15 8.51 -5.56
C TYR A 184 -13.20 7.06 -6.05
N ARG A 185 -12.36 6.72 -7.03
CA ARG A 185 -12.13 5.32 -7.44
C ARG A 185 -10.76 4.84 -7.00
N PHE A 186 -10.72 3.59 -6.55
CA PHE A 186 -9.45 2.90 -6.28
C PHE A 186 -8.79 2.52 -7.61
N GLY A 187 -7.65 3.14 -7.89
CA GLY A 187 -6.90 2.99 -9.13
C GLY A 187 -5.69 2.07 -9.00
N PHE A 188 -5.30 1.49 -10.14
CA PHE A 188 -4.08 0.71 -10.30
C PHE A 188 -3.27 1.33 -11.43
N MET A 189 -2.08 1.82 -11.14
CA MET A 189 -1.16 2.32 -12.16
C MET A 189 -0.18 1.21 -12.54
N ILE A 190 -0.12 0.89 -13.82
CA ILE A 190 0.70 -0.18 -14.37
C ILE A 190 1.82 0.45 -15.20
N ARG A 191 3.05 -0.07 -15.08
CA ARG A 191 4.18 0.30 -15.92
C ARG A 191 4.11 -0.52 -17.21
N GLY A 192 4.10 0.15 -18.37
CA GLY A 192 4.25 -0.52 -19.67
C GLY A 192 3.01 -1.27 -20.13
N ALA A 193 1.84 -0.61 -20.10
CA ALA A 193 0.70 -0.97 -20.95
C ALA A 193 0.66 -0.02 -22.15
#